data_AF-A0A3D5XSC3-F1
#
_entry.id   AF-A0A3D5XSC3-F1
#
_cell.length_a   1.000
_cell.length_b   1.000
_cell.length_c   1.000
_cell.angle_alpha   90.00
_cell.angle_beta   90.00
_cell.angle_gamma   90.00
#
_symmetry.space_group_name_H-M   'P 1'
#
loop_
_entity.id
_entity.type
_entity.pdbx_description
1 polymer ?
#
loop_
_entity_poly.entity_id
_entity_poly.type
_entity_poly.pdbx_seq_one_letter_code
_entity_poly.pdbx_strand_id
1 'polypeptide(L)'
;PLGNLGFLFTMNQMLYILIVMWVFNAVPEKMIMVYAMVFGAHLLPYSWLYKSRGYAIFSIIIPIISLILGNLYNGFILSFTLVLVEI
;
A
#
# COMPACT_ATOMS: atom_id res chain seq x y z
N PRO A 1 -4.16 -7.73 23.54
CA PRO A 1 -3.99 -8.79 22.51
C PRO A 1 -3.95 -8.25 21.07
N LEU A 2 -4.97 -7.48 20.64
CA LEU A 2 -5.03 -6.94 19.26
C LEU A 2 -3.92 -5.93 18.97
N GLY A 3 -3.53 -5.10 19.94
CA GLY A 3 -2.43 -4.12 19.77
C GLY A 3 -1.08 -4.76 19.45
N ASN A 4 -0.69 -5.81 20.17
CA ASN A 4 0.60 -6.49 19.93
C ASN A 4 0.62 -7.22 18.58
N LEU A 5 -0.51 -7.80 18.17
CA LEU A 5 -0.62 -8.47 16.87
C LEU A 5 -0.68 -7.47 15.71
N GLY A 6 -1.42 -6.37 15.88
CA GLY A 6 -1.44 -5.26 14.94
C GLY A 6 -0.06 -4.62 14.76
N PHE A 7 0.71 -4.48 15.84
CA PHE A 7 2.10 -4.01 15.79
C PHE A 7 2.99 -4.98 14.99
N LEU A 8 2.86 -6.30 15.20
CA LEU A 8 3.60 -7.29 14.44
C LEU A 8 3.30 -7.18 12.93
N PHE A 9 2.04 -6.96 12.56
CA PHE A 9 1.68 -6.70 11.16
C PHE A 9 2.38 -5.44 10.64
N THR A 10 2.32 -4.31 11.35
CA THR A 10 3.05 -3.09 10.94
C THR A 10 4.56 -3.35 10.77
N MET A 11 5.17 -4.16 11.63
CA MET A 11 6.60 -4.52 11.50
C MET A 11 6.88 -5.32 10.21
N ASN A 12 5.95 -6.14 9.75
CA ASN A 12 6.09 -6.84 8.47
C ASN A 12 6.16 -5.86 7.29
N GLN A 13 5.46 -4.72 7.38
CA GLN A 13 5.50 -3.68 6.34
C GLN A 13 6.90 -3.10 6.13
N MET A 14 7.71 -3.02 7.19
CA MET A 14 9.09 -2.51 7.13
C MET A 14 9.99 -3.37 6.24
N LEU A 15 9.73 -4.68 6.13
CA LEU A 15 10.49 -5.57 5.26
C LEU A 15 10.24 -5.22 3.78
N TYR A 16 9.01 -4.83 3.43
CA TYR A 16 8.67 -4.43 2.07
C TYR A 16 9.19 -3.04 1.69
N ILE A 17 9.49 -2.16 2.65
CA ILE A 17 10.13 -0.87 2.38
C ILE A 17 11.49 -1.06 1.69
N LEU A 18 12.20 -2.16 1.92
CA LEU A 18 13.44 -2.47 1.20
C LEU A 18 13.22 -2.52 -0.33
N ILE A 19 12.09 -3.07 -0.78
CA ILE A 19 11.70 -3.11 -2.19
C ILE A 19 11.44 -1.69 -2.70
N VAL A 20 10.75 -0.87 -1.91
CA VAL A 20 10.46 0.53 -2.26
C VAL A 20 11.75 1.34 -2.39
N MET A 21 12.70 1.17 -1.46
CA MET A 21 14.00 1.86 -1.52
C MET A 21 14.85 1.38 -2.69
N TRP A 22 14.77 0.10 -3.05
CA TRP A 22 15.40 -0.42 -4.26
C TRP A 22 14.79 0.22 -5.53
N VAL A 23 13.46 0.30 -5.62
CA VAL A 23 12.78 1.00 -6.73
C VAL A 23 13.13 2.48 -6.75
N PHE A 24 13.25 3.13 -5.60
CA PHE A 24 13.68 4.53 -5.54
C PHE A 24 15.06 4.73 -6.17
N ASN A 25 15.98 3.77 -6.00
CA ASN A 25 17.29 3.83 -6.63
C ASN A 25 17.25 3.48 -8.12
N ALA A 26 16.46 2.48 -8.51
CA ALA A 26 16.43 1.95 -9.88
C ALA A 26 15.54 2.76 -10.84
N VAL A 27 14.34 3.15 -10.39
CA VAL A 27 13.32 3.89 -11.14
C VAL A 27 12.56 4.84 -10.19
N PRO A 28 13.15 6.00 -9.84
CA PRO A 28 12.62 6.91 -8.82
C PRO A 28 11.17 7.34 -9.09
N GLU A 29 10.77 7.48 -10.36
CA GLU A 29 9.43 7.91 -10.77
C GLU A 29 8.35 6.89 -10.40
N LYS A 30 8.72 5.62 -10.23
CA LYS A 30 7.81 4.52 -9.88
C LYS A 30 7.80 4.21 -8.39
N MET A 31 8.60 4.91 -7.58
CA MET A 31 8.66 4.70 -6.14
C MET A 31 7.28 4.87 -5.48
N ILE A 32 6.57 5.95 -5.81
CA ILE A 32 5.25 6.26 -5.19
C ILE A 32 4.22 5.18 -5.53
N MET A 33 4.24 4.67 -6.77
CA MET A 33 3.39 3.54 -7.19
C MET A 33 3.64 2.30 -6.33
N VAL A 34 4.91 1.88 -6.21
CA VAL A 34 5.25 0.67 -5.47
C VAL A 34 5.01 0.85 -3.97
N TYR A 35 5.27 2.03 -3.42
CA TYR A 35 4.96 2.37 -2.04
C TYR A 35 3.46 2.24 -1.76
N ALA A 36 2.61 2.82 -2.61
CA ALA A 36 1.16 2.72 -2.50
C ALA A 36 0.64 1.28 -2.59
N MET A 37 1.24 0.44 -3.46
CA MET A 37 0.90 -0.97 -3.55
C MET A 37 1.22 -1.72 -2.25
N VAL A 38 2.40 -1.48 -1.66
CA VAL A 38 2.79 -2.10 -0.38
C VAL A 38 1.83 -1.69 0.73
N PHE A 39 1.53 -0.39 0.85
CA PHE A 39 0.61 0.13 1.86
C PHE A 39 -0.80 -0.44 1.70
N GLY A 40 -1.35 -0.40 0.48
CA GLY A 40 -2.67 -0.95 0.19
C GLY A 40 -2.76 -2.43 0.54
N ALA A 41 -1.83 -3.25 0.03
CA ALA A 41 -1.81 -4.69 0.28
C ALA A 41 -1.68 -5.02 1.78
N HIS A 42 -1.04 -4.14 2.56
CA HIS A 42 -0.87 -4.31 4.00
C HIS A 42 -2.19 -4.27 4.78
N LEU A 43 -3.28 -3.80 4.19
CA LEU A 43 -4.61 -3.84 4.81
C LEU A 43 -5.17 -5.27 4.92
N LEU A 44 -4.65 -6.24 4.17
CA LEU A 44 -5.19 -7.61 4.16
C LEU A 44 -5.08 -8.31 5.54
N PRO A 45 -3.93 -8.32 6.24
CA PRO A 45 -3.84 -8.79 7.63
C PRO A 45 -4.82 -8.09 8.59
N TYR A 46 -5.07 -6.79 8.40
CA TYR A 46 -6.02 -6.03 9.20
C TYR A 46 -7.48 -6.40 8.91
N SER A 47 -7.80 -6.84 7.69
CA SER A 47 -9.13 -7.40 7.39
C SER A 47 -9.45 -8.62 8.24
N TRP A 48 -8.46 -9.48 8.48
CA TRP A 48 -8.60 -10.65 9.34
C TRP A 48 -8.61 -10.26 10.82
N LEU A 49 -7.71 -9.35 11.23
CA LEU A 49 -7.59 -8.88 12.62
C LEU A 49 -8.87 -8.21 13.12
N TYR A 50 -9.44 -7.32 12.31
CA TYR A 50 -10.62 -6.52 12.65
C TYR A 50 -11.93 -7.09 12.09
N LYS A 51 -11.90 -8.24 11.40
CA LYS A 51 -13.06 -8.86 10.75
C LYS A 51 -13.82 -7.89 9.82
N SER A 52 -13.09 -7.00 9.14
CA SER A 52 -13.66 -5.98 8.26
C SER A 52 -13.53 -6.37 6.79
N ARG A 53 -14.66 -6.42 6.08
CA ARG A 53 -14.68 -6.59 4.62
C ARG A 53 -14.08 -5.39 3.90
N GLY A 54 -14.17 -4.19 4.48
CA GLY A 54 -13.60 -2.98 3.90
C GLY A 54 -12.10 -3.12 3.69
N TYR A 55 -11.37 -3.51 4.73
CA TYR A 55 -9.93 -3.76 4.63
C TYR A 55 -9.59 -4.81 3.57
N ALA A 56 -10.38 -5.88 3.43
CA ALA A 56 -10.14 -6.89 2.40
C ALA A 56 -10.31 -6.31 0.99
N ILE A 57 -11.39 -5.54 0.75
CA ILE A 57 -11.65 -4.90 -0.54
C ILE A 57 -10.54 -3.90 -0.88
N PHE A 58 -10.23 -2.98 0.03
CA PHE A 58 -9.20 -1.96 -0.19
C PHE A 58 -7.81 -2.57 -0.34
N SER A 59 -7.52 -3.70 0.32
CA SER A 59 -6.23 -4.39 0.17
C SER A 59 -5.95 -4.92 -1.23
N ILE A 60 -7.00 -5.08 -2.05
CA ILE A 60 -6.90 -5.54 -3.43
C ILE A 60 -7.03 -4.37 -4.40
N ILE A 61 -7.99 -3.46 -4.15
CA ILE A 61 -8.26 -2.32 -5.02
C ILE A 61 -7.08 -1.34 -5.06
N ILE A 62 -6.52 -0.97 -3.90
CA ILE A 62 -5.45 0.05 -3.84
C ILE A 62 -4.21 -0.38 -4.63
N PRO A 63 -3.68 -1.61 -4.49
CA PRO A 63 -2.56 -2.05 -5.31
C PRO A 63 -2.85 -2.10 -6.82
N ILE A 64 -4.05 -2.55 -7.21
CA ILE A 64 -4.43 -2.63 -8.63
C ILE A 64 -4.53 -1.22 -9.24
N ILE A 65 -5.22 -0.30 -8.57
CA ILE A 65 -5.34 1.09 -9.03
C ILE A 65 -3.96 1.76 -9.06
N SER A 66 -3.14 1.55 -8.03
CA SER A 66 -1.77 2.09 -7.97
C SER A 66 -0.94 1.60 -9.15
N LEU A 67 -0.99 0.29 -9.47
CA LEU A 67 -0.26 -0.28 -10.60
C LEU A 67 -0.72 0.33 -11.94
N ILE A 68 -2.04 0.47 -12.14
CA ILE A 68 -2.59 1.05 -13.38
C ILE A 68 -2.17 2.53 -13.49
N LEU A 69 -2.51 3.34 -12.49
CA LEU A 69 -2.27 4.78 -12.53
C LEU A 69 -0.78 5.13 -12.50
N GLY A 70 0.02 4.37 -11.75
CA GLY A 70 1.46 4.58 -11.66
C GLY A 70 2.20 4.26 -12.96
N ASN A 71 1.62 3.45 -13.85
CA ASN A 71 2.14 3.25 -15.20
C ASN A 71 1.65 4.31 -16.19
N LEU A 72 0.41 4.80 -16.04
CA LEU A 72 -0.20 5.74 -16.98
C LEU A 72 0.08 7.21 -16.68
N TYR A 73 0.32 7.56 -15.43
CA TYR A 73 0.41 8.93 -14.95
C TYR A 73 1.65 9.16 -14.07
N ASN A 74 1.87 10.41 -13.69
CA ASN A 74 2.92 10.78 -12.76
C ASN A 74 2.50 10.49 -11.29
N GLY A 75 3.48 10.53 -10.40
CA GLY A 75 3.26 10.29 -8.97
C GLY A 75 2.31 11.29 -8.30
N PHE A 76 2.15 12.50 -8.84
CA PHE A 76 1.22 13.50 -8.29
C PHE A 76 -0.23 13.07 -8.46
N ILE A 77 -0.63 12.66 -9.67
CA ILE A 77 -1.97 12.16 -9.94
C ILE A 77 -2.26 10.91 -9.10
N LEU A 78 -1.31 9.99 -9.01
CA LEU A 78 -1.44 8.78 -8.19
C LEU A 78 -1.66 9.13 -6.71
N SER A 79 -0.81 9.97 -6.10
CA SER A 79 -0.97 10.39 -4.71
C SER A 79 -2.32 11.07 -4.47
N PHE A 80 -2.76 11.94 -5.38
CA PHE A 80 -4.06 12.59 -5.28
C PHE A 80 -5.21 11.59 -5.31
N THR A 81 -5.15 10.58 -6.20
CA THR A 81 -6.18 9.52 -6.24
C THR A 81 -6.22 8.69 -4.96
N LEU A 82 -5.07 8.43 -4.33
CA LEU A 82 -5.01 7.66 -3.08
C LEU A 82 -5.62 8.44 -1.91
N VAL A 83 -5.36 9.74 -1.81
CA VAL A 83 -6.00 10.60 -0.80
C VAL A 83 -7.53 10.56 -0.91
N LEU A 84 -8.08 10.48 -2.12
CA LEU A 84 -9.53 10.37 -2.31
C LEU A 84 -10.11 8.99 -1.99
N VAL A 85 -9.30 7.93 -2.07
CA VAL A 85 -9.74 6.53 -1.84
C VAL A 85 -9.54 6.11 -0.39
N GLU A 86 -8.59 6.72 0.33
CA GLU A 86 -8.19 6.35 1.69
C GLU A 86 -8.83 7.25 2.79
N ILE A 87 -9.64 8.27 2.41
CA ILE A 87 -10.54 9.05 3.29
C ILE A 87 -11.93 8.41 3.31
#